data_AF-A0A1I0IVR4-F1
#
_entry.id   AF-A0A1I0IVR4-F1
#
_cell.length_a   1.000
_cell.length_b   1.000
_cell.length_c   1.000
_cell.angle_alpha   90.00
_cell.angle_beta   90.00
_cell.angle_gamma   90.00
#
_symmetry.space_group_name_H-M   'P 1'
#
loop_
_entity.id
_entity.type
_entity.pdbx_description
1 polymer ?
#
loop_
_entity_poly.entity_id
_entity_poly.type
_entity_poly.pdbx_seq_one_letter_code
_entity_poly.pdbx_strand_id
1 'polypeptide(L)'
;MASHPDILRERLEDRADLLEASRLRYRALRGILSGFFWRERLRGNLELLREVALAQPEVDATLAATGRRAAAERWPQDSAPVRLLNEVRQLREGVSQAVKRRLATREPPALLGEAMLALEEEVLATGPLLGGRSWARAVEVLPRNLPELRAACAAAEVFEGIFKRPVAKGALPFNGAEAHELCRALTLGEVALRSLWERLDRFDETGRVRPFLERQVRRVPGPAPRSGPELLLHAAFWYDVARVRVSELLKARLEPVVAREDEVPVLLAWLVAREESPEARLEAGEVLSEGRAGLFELASELALLSRARPEGPWNEEAAWVRLWTAAHRARGETGEDVERVREVLHLFIRLRGRTNVPARLFSPDLATPVQDVAPDTKDLPGLVQAARAAAR
;
A
#
# COMPACT_ATOMS: atom_id res chain seq x y z
N MET A 1 -41.72 -19.74 47.34
CA MET A 1 -41.97 -18.50 46.59
C MET A 1 -40.99 -18.43 45.43
N ALA A 2 -41.46 -18.67 44.21
CA ALA A 2 -40.63 -18.61 43.01
C ALA A 2 -40.51 -17.13 42.58
N SER A 3 -39.35 -16.52 42.82
CA SER A 3 -39.03 -15.20 42.26
C SER A 3 -38.96 -15.34 40.74
N HIS A 4 -39.83 -14.62 40.02
CA HIS A 4 -39.83 -14.57 38.56
C HIS A 4 -38.42 -14.19 38.04
N PRO A 5 -37.90 -14.86 37.00
CA PRO A 5 -36.54 -14.64 36.49
C PRO A 5 -36.29 -13.18 36.06
N ASP A 6 -37.34 -12.46 35.65
CA ASP A 6 -37.27 -11.05 35.23
C ASP A 6 -36.96 -10.09 36.38
N ILE A 7 -37.50 -10.33 37.59
CA ILE A 7 -37.28 -9.46 38.76
C ILE A 7 -35.81 -9.50 39.21
N LEU A 8 -35.15 -10.65 39.07
CA LEU A 8 -33.73 -10.78 39.43
C LEU A 8 -32.81 -10.20 38.35
N ARG A 9 -33.26 -10.13 37.07
CA ARG A 9 -32.54 -9.44 35.99
C ARG A 9 -32.64 -7.92 36.15
N GLU A 10 -33.81 -7.39 36.51
CA GLU A 10 -33.99 -5.98 36.87
C GLU A 10 -33.08 -5.57 38.04
N ARG A 11 -32.86 -6.46 39.03
CA ARG A 11 -31.92 -6.21 40.14
C ARG A 11 -30.45 -6.13 39.74
N LEU A 12 -30.09 -6.61 38.55
CA LEU A 12 -28.75 -6.45 37.98
C LEU A 12 -28.60 -5.11 37.23
N GLU A 13 -29.69 -4.45 36.85
CA GLU A 13 -29.67 -3.17 36.12
C GLU A 13 -28.71 -3.24 34.91
N ASP A 14 -27.98 -2.16 34.60
CA ASP A 14 -26.98 -2.07 33.52
C ASP A 14 -25.79 -3.05 33.69
N ARG A 15 -25.65 -3.70 34.85
CA ARG A 15 -24.56 -4.65 35.14
C ARG A 15 -24.79 -6.01 34.49
N ALA A 16 -26.03 -6.34 34.12
CA ALA A 16 -26.34 -7.56 33.37
C ALA A 16 -25.68 -7.53 31.98
N ASP A 17 -25.78 -6.39 31.30
CA ASP A 17 -25.24 -6.22 29.94
C ASP A 17 -23.71 -6.26 29.94
N LEU A 18 -23.07 -5.65 30.94
CA LEU A 18 -21.62 -5.77 31.16
C LEU A 18 -21.19 -7.24 31.31
N LEU A 19 -21.90 -8.03 32.12
CA LEU A 19 -21.59 -9.44 32.35
C LEU A 19 -21.86 -10.31 31.11
N GLU A 20 -22.94 -10.06 30.36
CA GLU A 20 -23.23 -10.78 29.11
C GLU A 20 -22.20 -10.46 28.01
N ALA A 21 -21.83 -9.19 27.85
CA ALA A 21 -20.76 -8.78 26.93
C ALA A 21 -19.42 -9.43 27.32
N SER A 22 -19.08 -9.40 28.62
CA SER A 22 -17.85 -10.02 29.12
C SER A 22 -17.85 -11.53 28.92
N ARG A 23 -18.98 -12.21 29.09
CA ARG A 23 -19.13 -13.65 28.80
C ARG A 23 -18.76 -13.96 27.36
N LEU A 24 -19.28 -13.20 26.39
CA LEU A 24 -19.01 -13.40 24.97
C LEU A 24 -17.52 -13.18 24.67
N ARG A 25 -16.96 -12.07 25.16
CA ARG A 25 -15.54 -11.75 24.97
C ARG A 25 -14.61 -12.81 25.58
N TYR A 26 -14.88 -13.29 26.79
CA TYR A 26 -14.07 -14.34 27.41
C TYR A 26 -14.16 -15.68 26.67
N ARG A 27 -15.33 -16.07 26.16
CA ARG A 27 -15.46 -17.29 25.35
C ARG A 27 -14.63 -17.20 24.07
N ALA A 28 -14.72 -16.07 23.35
CA ALA A 28 -13.94 -15.84 22.14
C ALA A 28 -12.44 -15.87 22.44
N LEU A 29 -11.99 -15.15 23.47
CA LEU A 29 -10.57 -15.07 23.86
C LEU A 29 -10.04 -16.43 24.31
N ARG A 30 -10.79 -17.18 25.13
CA ARG A 30 -10.43 -18.54 25.53
C ARG A 30 -10.30 -19.46 24.31
N GLY A 31 -11.21 -19.36 23.34
CA GLY A 31 -11.13 -20.10 22.08
C GLY A 31 -9.82 -19.83 21.33
N ILE A 32 -9.44 -18.56 21.20
CA ILE A 32 -8.18 -18.14 20.56
C ILE A 32 -6.96 -18.69 21.29
N LEU A 33 -6.88 -18.51 22.62
CA LEU A 33 -5.71 -18.89 23.43
C LEU A 33 -5.52 -20.41 23.54
N SER A 34 -6.62 -21.16 23.44
CA SER A 34 -6.63 -22.63 23.49
C SER A 34 -6.26 -23.29 22.16
N GLY A 35 -6.35 -22.57 21.03
CA GLY A 35 -6.15 -23.13 19.69
C GLY A 35 -4.69 -23.34 19.28
N PHE A 36 -4.50 -24.10 18.20
CA PHE A 36 -3.25 -24.11 17.43
C PHE A 36 -3.04 -22.73 16.76
N PHE A 37 -1.77 -22.33 16.58
CA PHE A 37 -1.40 -21.01 16.07
C PHE A 37 -1.98 -19.83 16.88
N TRP A 38 -2.19 -20.01 18.18
CA TRP A 38 -2.79 -19.01 19.07
C TRP A 38 -2.10 -17.64 18.97
N ARG A 39 -0.77 -17.58 18.77
CA ARG A 39 -0.03 -16.31 18.62
C ARG A 39 -0.50 -15.49 17.42
N GLU A 40 -0.66 -16.12 16.26
CA GLU A 40 -1.11 -15.46 15.03
C GLU A 40 -2.59 -15.08 15.12
N ARG A 41 -3.42 -15.98 15.65
CA ARG A 41 -4.85 -15.70 15.89
C ARG A 41 -5.05 -14.56 16.89
N LEU A 42 -4.27 -14.53 17.97
CA LEU A 42 -4.29 -13.46 18.95
C LEU A 42 -3.76 -12.15 18.34
N ARG A 43 -2.68 -12.20 17.56
CA ARG A 43 -2.18 -11.03 16.81
C ARG A 43 -3.25 -10.44 15.90
N GLY A 44 -4.11 -11.25 15.28
CA GLY A 44 -5.28 -10.77 14.53
C GLY A 44 -6.35 -10.09 15.39
N ASN A 45 -6.46 -10.45 16.67
CA ASN A 45 -7.55 -10.07 17.59
C ASN A 45 -7.06 -9.33 18.85
N LEU A 46 -6.01 -8.50 18.77
CA LEU A 46 -5.52 -7.75 19.94
C LEU A 46 -6.52 -6.73 20.48
N GLU A 47 -7.41 -6.20 19.63
CA GLU A 47 -8.49 -5.31 20.07
C GLU A 47 -9.39 -6.01 21.10
N LEU A 48 -9.77 -7.26 20.84
CA LEU A 48 -10.51 -8.09 21.80
C LEU A 48 -9.73 -8.26 23.11
N LEU A 49 -8.41 -8.49 23.05
CA LEU A 49 -7.57 -8.62 24.24
C LEU A 49 -7.56 -7.32 25.06
N ARG A 50 -7.42 -6.17 24.41
CA ARG A 50 -7.42 -4.83 25.04
C ARG A 50 -8.78 -4.46 25.61
N GLU A 51 -9.87 -4.73 24.89
CA GLU A 51 -11.23 -4.51 25.39
C GLU A 51 -11.50 -5.31 26.66
N VAL A 52 -11.07 -6.57 26.69
CA VAL A 52 -11.20 -7.41 27.88
C VAL A 52 -10.34 -6.88 29.02
N ALA A 53 -9.08 -6.49 28.74
CA ALA A 53 -8.19 -5.92 29.74
C ALA A 53 -8.74 -4.62 30.36
N LEU A 54 -9.30 -3.72 29.52
CA LEU A 54 -9.90 -2.45 29.94
C LEU A 54 -11.15 -2.66 30.81
N ALA A 55 -12.03 -3.59 30.43
CA ALA A 55 -13.26 -3.88 31.18
C ALA A 55 -13.01 -4.71 32.46
N GLN A 56 -11.83 -5.34 32.60
CA GLN A 56 -11.55 -6.31 33.67
C GLN A 56 -11.75 -5.76 35.10
N PRO A 57 -11.31 -4.53 35.45
CA PRO A 57 -11.48 -4.02 36.81
C PRO A 57 -12.95 -3.86 37.20
N GLU A 58 -13.78 -3.38 36.27
CA GLU A 58 -15.21 -3.19 36.48
C GLU A 58 -15.96 -4.52 36.58
N VAL A 59 -15.58 -5.50 35.76
CA VAL A 59 -16.11 -6.87 35.84
C VAL A 59 -15.76 -7.50 37.20
N ASP A 60 -14.52 -7.35 37.67
CA ASP A 60 -14.09 -7.90 38.96
C ASP A 60 -14.85 -7.25 40.13
N ALA A 61 -15.01 -5.93 40.11
CA ALA A 61 -15.80 -5.20 41.09
C ALA A 61 -17.27 -5.66 41.09
N THR A 62 -17.86 -5.83 39.90
CA THR A 62 -19.24 -6.28 39.72
C THR A 62 -19.44 -7.72 40.21
N LEU A 63 -18.54 -8.65 39.83
CA LEU A 63 -18.60 -10.04 40.29
C LEU A 63 -18.46 -10.16 41.81
N ALA A 64 -17.65 -9.30 42.43
CA ALA A 64 -17.47 -9.26 43.88
C ALA A 64 -18.69 -8.64 44.58
N ALA A 65 -19.17 -7.48 44.13
CA ALA A 65 -20.30 -6.78 44.72
C ALA A 65 -21.60 -7.57 44.59
N THR A 66 -21.94 -8.01 43.37
CA THR A 66 -23.14 -8.81 43.11
C THR A 66 -23.04 -10.19 43.77
N GLY A 67 -21.84 -10.76 43.85
CA GLY A 67 -21.59 -11.98 44.60
C GLY A 67 -21.92 -11.88 46.09
N ARG A 68 -21.44 -10.81 46.76
CA ARG A 68 -21.75 -10.54 48.16
C ARG A 68 -23.25 -10.31 48.38
N ARG A 69 -23.89 -9.56 47.48
CA ARG A 69 -25.34 -9.29 47.52
C ARG A 69 -26.16 -10.57 47.37
N ALA A 70 -25.84 -11.40 46.38
CA ALA A 70 -26.52 -12.67 46.14
C ALA A 70 -26.40 -13.62 47.34
N ALA A 71 -25.24 -13.63 48.02
CA ALA A 71 -25.03 -14.43 49.23
C ALA A 71 -25.84 -13.88 50.43
N ALA A 72 -25.82 -12.56 50.65
CA ALA A 72 -26.57 -11.91 51.73
C ALA A 72 -28.09 -12.07 51.58
N GLU A 73 -28.59 -11.92 50.36
CA GLU A 73 -30.02 -12.06 50.02
C GLU A 73 -30.43 -13.52 49.73
N ARG A 74 -29.49 -14.48 49.82
CA ARG A 74 -29.72 -15.92 49.56
C ARG A 74 -30.43 -16.20 48.24
N TRP A 75 -29.93 -15.62 47.15
CA TRP A 75 -30.50 -15.82 45.81
C TRP A 75 -30.51 -17.31 45.43
N PRO A 76 -31.54 -17.81 44.73
CA PRO A 76 -31.58 -19.20 44.28
C PRO A 76 -30.42 -19.54 43.35
N GLN A 77 -29.74 -20.66 43.60
CA GLN A 77 -28.56 -21.08 42.81
C GLN A 77 -28.88 -21.33 41.33
N ASP A 78 -30.10 -21.80 41.04
CA ASP A 78 -30.55 -22.07 39.67
C ASP A 78 -31.09 -20.84 38.95
N SER A 79 -31.16 -19.68 39.62
CA SER A 79 -31.62 -18.44 39.00
C SER A 79 -30.69 -18.01 37.85
N ALA A 80 -31.27 -17.42 36.81
CA ALA A 80 -30.50 -17.00 35.63
C ALA A 80 -29.34 -16.02 35.96
N PRO A 81 -29.52 -15.02 36.86
CA PRO A 81 -28.43 -14.14 37.31
C PRO A 81 -27.27 -14.87 38.00
N VAL A 82 -27.57 -15.83 38.90
CA VAL A 82 -26.52 -16.59 39.60
C VAL A 82 -25.78 -17.50 38.64
N ARG A 83 -26.48 -18.13 37.68
CA ARG A 83 -25.84 -18.90 36.60
C ARG A 83 -24.91 -18.04 35.74
N LEU A 84 -25.33 -16.84 35.34
CA LEU A 84 -24.50 -15.90 34.58
C LEU A 84 -23.24 -15.50 35.36
N LEU A 85 -23.38 -15.14 36.65
CA LEU A 85 -22.25 -14.80 37.51
C LEU A 85 -21.23 -15.95 37.62
N ASN A 86 -21.71 -17.17 37.84
CA ASN A 86 -20.86 -18.35 37.95
C ASN A 86 -20.15 -18.67 36.63
N GLU A 87 -20.87 -18.57 35.51
CA GLU A 87 -20.31 -18.77 34.18
C GLU A 87 -19.21 -17.74 33.87
N VAL A 88 -19.45 -16.45 34.13
CA VAL A 88 -18.45 -15.39 33.92
C VAL A 88 -17.23 -15.62 34.81
N ARG A 89 -17.40 -16.04 36.07
CA ARG A 89 -16.27 -16.40 36.96
C ARG A 89 -15.44 -17.56 36.41
N GLN A 90 -16.09 -18.63 35.96
CA GLN A 90 -15.40 -19.79 35.38
C GLN A 90 -14.65 -19.41 34.10
N LEU A 91 -15.25 -18.59 33.25
CA LEU A 91 -14.62 -18.10 32.02
C LEU A 91 -13.43 -17.20 32.31
N ARG A 92 -13.57 -16.25 33.25
CA ARG A 92 -12.49 -15.38 33.72
C ARG A 92 -11.30 -16.21 34.22
N GLU A 93 -11.55 -17.21 35.05
CA GLU A 93 -10.49 -18.09 35.56
C GLU A 93 -9.84 -18.91 34.44
N GLY A 94 -10.64 -19.45 33.52
CA GLY A 94 -10.14 -20.18 32.36
C GLY A 94 -9.26 -19.30 31.44
N VAL A 95 -9.63 -18.04 31.24
CA VAL A 95 -8.84 -17.06 30.49
C VAL A 95 -7.56 -16.71 31.26
N SER A 96 -7.64 -16.46 32.56
CA SER A 96 -6.48 -16.19 33.43
C SER A 96 -5.44 -17.30 33.35
N GLN A 97 -5.87 -18.55 33.46
CA GLN A 97 -4.98 -19.70 33.33
C GLN A 97 -4.39 -19.81 31.92
N ALA A 98 -5.19 -19.56 30.88
CA ALA A 98 -4.71 -19.59 29.51
C ALA A 98 -3.64 -18.51 29.28
N VAL A 99 -3.87 -17.27 29.71
CA VAL A 99 -2.89 -16.17 29.62
C VAL A 99 -1.61 -16.52 30.36
N LYS A 100 -1.70 -16.95 31.63
CA LYS A 100 -0.53 -17.32 32.45
C LYS A 100 0.30 -18.45 31.84
N ARG A 101 -0.34 -19.45 31.22
CA ARG A 101 0.35 -20.54 30.53
C ARG A 101 1.09 -20.09 29.26
N ARG A 102 0.68 -18.98 28.67
CA ARG A 102 1.23 -18.48 27.39
C ARG A 102 2.29 -17.39 27.57
N LEU A 103 2.27 -16.69 28.70
CA LEU A 103 3.33 -15.77 29.10
C LEU A 103 4.65 -16.54 29.30
N ALA A 104 5.73 -16.00 28.75
CA ALA A 104 7.08 -16.53 28.94
C ALA A 104 7.67 -16.15 30.32
N THR A 105 7.11 -15.11 30.95
CA THR A 105 7.54 -14.57 32.24
C THR A 105 7.28 -15.57 33.39
N ARG A 106 8.31 -15.83 34.22
CA ARG A 106 8.21 -16.76 35.36
C ARG A 106 7.24 -16.28 36.45
N GLU A 107 7.10 -14.97 36.62
CA GLU A 107 6.17 -14.35 37.56
C GLU A 107 5.17 -13.49 36.79
N PRO A 108 4.04 -14.06 36.33
CA PRO A 108 3.03 -13.30 35.63
C PRO A 108 2.35 -12.30 36.58
N PRO A 109 1.89 -11.14 36.08
CA PRO A 109 1.18 -10.15 36.88
C PRO A 109 -0.01 -10.75 37.64
N ALA A 110 -0.28 -10.21 38.83
CA ALA A 110 -1.36 -10.69 39.69
C ALA A 110 -2.74 -10.36 39.11
N LEU A 111 -2.88 -9.19 38.49
CA LEU A 111 -4.11 -8.74 37.85
C LEU A 111 -4.22 -9.29 36.43
N LEU A 112 -5.42 -9.79 36.08
CA LEU A 112 -5.67 -10.38 34.77
C LEU A 112 -5.49 -9.37 33.64
N GLY A 113 -5.93 -8.12 33.83
CA GLY A 113 -5.77 -7.05 32.82
C GLY A 113 -4.30 -6.77 32.51
N GLU A 114 -3.45 -6.70 33.54
CA GLU A 114 -2.00 -6.51 33.38
C GLU A 114 -1.35 -7.71 32.67
N ALA A 115 -1.74 -8.93 33.04
CA ALA A 115 -1.24 -10.14 32.38
C ALA A 115 -1.64 -10.22 30.89
N MET A 116 -2.81 -9.68 30.52
CA MET A 116 -3.23 -9.58 29.12
C MET A 116 -2.41 -8.55 28.34
N LEU A 117 -2.12 -7.39 28.93
CA LEU A 117 -1.25 -6.38 28.31
C LEU A 117 0.18 -6.91 28.14
N ALA A 118 0.73 -7.60 29.14
CA ALA A 118 2.02 -8.27 29.02
C ALA A 118 2.03 -9.33 27.90
N LEU A 119 0.94 -10.09 27.74
CA LEU A 119 0.81 -11.08 26.67
C LEU A 119 0.78 -10.41 25.29
N GLU A 120 0.12 -9.25 25.18
CA GLU A 120 0.14 -8.44 23.97
C GLU A 120 1.57 -8.05 23.58
N GLU A 121 2.34 -7.52 24.54
CA GLU A 121 3.73 -7.11 24.33
C GLU A 121 4.59 -8.29 23.86
N GLU A 122 4.48 -9.45 24.52
CA GLU A 122 5.23 -10.65 24.12
C GLU A 122 4.88 -11.12 22.70
N VAL A 123 3.59 -11.07 22.31
CA VAL A 123 3.13 -11.47 20.97
C VAL A 123 3.64 -10.50 19.91
N LEU A 124 3.65 -9.20 20.20
CA LEU A 124 4.18 -8.19 19.30
C LEU A 124 5.70 -8.34 19.12
N ALA A 125 6.42 -8.65 20.20
CA ALA A 125 7.88 -8.83 20.22
C ALA A 125 8.35 -10.13 19.56
N THR A 126 7.61 -11.24 19.72
CA THR A 126 8.05 -12.56 19.19
C THR A 126 7.99 -12.64 17.65
N GLY A 127 7.06 -11.90 17.04
CA GLY A 127 6.97 -11.82 15.57
C GLY A 127 6.54 -13.10 14.86
N PRO A 128 6.84 -13.23 13.55
CA PRO A 128 6.47 -14.39 12.75
C PRO A 128 7.21 -15.67 13.21
N LEU A 129 6.63 -16.84 12.91
CA LEU A 129 7.11 -18.16 13.38
C LEU A 129 8.56 -18.49 12.97
N LEU A 130 9.07 -17.88 11.89
CA LEU A 130 10.45 -18.01 11.44
C LEU A 130 11.20 -16.69 11.62
N GLY A 131 12.41 -16.75 12.17
CA GLY A 131 13.27 -15.58 12.35
C GLY A 131 12.94 -14.73 13.58
N GLY A 132 12.28 -15.29 14.61
CA GLY A 132 11.87 -14.55 15.81
C GLY A 132 12.98 -13.75 16.50
N ARG A 133 14.25 -14.20 16.47
CA ARG A 133 15.40 -13.42 16.97
C ARG A 133 15.67 -12.16 16.14
N SER A 134 15.64 -12.29 14.81
CA SER A 134 15.79 -11.16 13.89
C SER A 134 14.61 -10.20 14.00
N TRP A 135 13.39 -10.72 14.23
CA TRP A 135 12.22 -9.88 14.47
C TRP A 135 12.28 -9.13 15.79
N ALA A 136 12.60 -9.80 16.89
CA ALA A 136 12.76 -9.17 18.19
C ALA A 136 13.79 -8.03 18.13
N ARG A 137 14.94 -8.28 17.47
CA ARG A 137 15.93 -7.23 17.22
C ARG A 137 15.39 -6.10 16.35
N ALA A 138 14.59 -6.40 15.33
CA ALA A 138 13.95 -5.37 14.51
C ALA A 138 13.00 -4.50 15.35
N VAL A 139 12.23 -5.08 16.27
CA VAL A 139 11.32 -4.34 17.18
C VAL A 139 12.11 -3.39 18.09
N GLU A 140 13.27 -3.81 18.59
CA GLU A 140 14.16 -2.95 19.39
C GLU A 140 14.74 -1.77 18.58
N VAL A 141 15.20 -2.05 17.35
CA VAL A 141 15.87 -1.04 16.50
C VAL A 141 14.86 -0.06 15.89
N LEU A 142 13.63 -0.52 15.64
CA LEU A 142 12.55 0.24 15.01
C LEU A 142 11.39 0.46 15.99
N PRO A 143 11.53 1.36 16.98
CA PRO A 143 10.41 1.72 17.84
C PRO A 143 9.32 2.45 17.02
N ARG A 144 8.06 2.20 17.35
CA ARG A 144 6.89 2.66 16.56
C ARG A 144 6.81 4.20 16.42
N ASN A 145 7.43 4.93 17.33
CA ASN A 145 7.35 6.39 17.42
C ASN A 145 8.43 7.13 16.62
N LEU A 146 9.31 6.44 15.87
CA LEU A 146 10.35 7.09 15.06
C LEU A 146 9.74 8.07 14.03
N PRO A 147 10.31 9.28 13.89
CA PRO A 147 9.83 10.25 12.91
C PRO A 147 9.98 9.74 11.47
N GLU A 148 11.05 9.00 11.16
CA GLU A 148 11.27 8.42 9.83
C GLU A 148 10.23 7.35 9.52
N LEU A 149 9.80 6.55 10.51
CA LEU A 149 8.69 5.59 10.31
C LEU A 149 7.38 6.33 10.04
N ARG A 150 7.08 7.41 10.77
CA ARG A 150 5.87 8.21 10.53
C ARG A 150 5.88 8.82 9.13
N ALA A 151 7.01 9.36 8.70
CA ALA A 151 7.18 9.91 7.35
C ALA A 151 6.99 8.84 6.26
N ALA A 152 7.59 7.66 6.43
CA ALA A 152 7.43 6.54 5.51
C ALA A 152 5.96 6.06 5.46
N CYS A 153 5.28 5.98 6.60
CA CYS A 153 3.87 5.62 6.65
C CYS A 153 2.95 6.67 6.02
N ALA A 154 3.21 7.96 6.25
CA ALA A 154 2.45 9.03 5.61
C ALA A 154 2.57 8.99 4.07
N ALA A 155 3.77 8.72 3.55
CA ALA A 155 3.96 8.47 2.12
C ALA A 155 3.20 7.23 1.63
N ALA A 156 3.25 6.14 2.41
CA ALA A 156 2.56 4.89 2.09
C ALA A 156 1.04 5.04 2.02
N GLU A 157 0.43 5.85 2.90
CA GLU A 157 -1.01 6.15 2.88
C GLU A 157 -1.43 6.82 1.57
N VAL A 158 -0.61 7.74 1.03
CA VAL A 158 -0.84 8.36 -0.29
C VAL A 158 -0.78 7.31 -1.39
N PHE A 159 0.25 6.46 -1.39
CA PHE A 159 0.40 5.41 -2.41
C PHE A 159 -0.75 4.40 -2.36
N GLU A 160 -1.13 3.96 -1.16
CA GLU A 160 -2.26 3.05 -0.97
C GLU A 160 -3.55 3.70 -1.48
N GLY A 161 -3.83 4.94 -1.09
CA GLY A 161 -5.01 5.68 -1.50
C GLY A 161 -5.14 5.81 -3.02
N ILE A 162 -4.03 5.99 -3.72
CA ILE A 162 -4.01 6.13 -5.19
C ILE A 162 -4.10 4.75 -5.88
N PHE A 163 -3.19 3.83 -5.55
CA PHE A 163 -2.97 2.60 -6.33
C PHE A 163 -3.83 1.41 -5.93
N LYS A 164 -4.55 1.48 -4.80
CA LYS A 164 -5.55 0.47 -4.42
C LYS A 164 -6.87 0.63 -5.19
N ARG A 165 -7.12 1.82 -5.74
CA ARG A 165 -8.35 2.13 -6.50
C ARG A 165 -8.34 1.42 -7.86
N PRO A 166 -9.47 0.88 -8.32
CA PRO A 166 -9.57 0.40 -9.70
C PRO A 166 -9.49 1.58 -10.67
N VAL A 167 -8.74 1.41 -11.76
CA VAL A 167 -8.51 2.46 -12.77
C VAL A 167 -9.06 1.97 -14.10
N ALA A 168 -9.83 2.84 -14.78
CA ALA A 168 -10.30 2.54 -16.12
C ALA A 168 -9.11 2.37 -17.08
N LYS A 169 -9.22 1.44 -18.02
CA LYS A 169 -8.13 1.14 -18.96
C LYS A 169 -7.77 2.41 -19.75
N GLY A 170 -6.53 2.87 -19.61
CA GLY A 170 -6.02 4.02 -20.34
C GLY A 170 -6.21 5.39 -19.67
N ALA A 171 -6.88 5.48 -18.52
CA ALA A 171 -6.95 6.69 -17.71
C ALA A 171 -5.76 6.80 -16.73
N LEU A 172 -5.43 8.01 -16.28
CA LEU A 172 -4.51 8.18 -15.16
C LEU A 172 -5.16 7.73 -13.83
N PRO A 173 -4.38 7.15 -12.90
CA PRO A 173 -4.89 6.73 -11.60
C PRO A 173 -5.05 7.88 -10.60
N PHE A 174 -4.69 9.10 -10.99
CA PHE A 174 -4.67 10.29 -10.14
C PHE A 174 -5.06 11.55 -10.91
N ASN A 175 -5.59 12.55 -10.19
CA ASN A 175 -5.82 13.90 -10.70
C ASN A 175 -4.62 14.84 -10.45
N GLY A 176 -4.76 16.13 -10.75
CA GLY A 176 -3.67 17.10 -10.62
C GLY A 176 -3.18 17.30 -9.19
N ALA A 177 -4.10 17.39 -8.22
CA ALA A 177 -3.75 17.53 -6.81
C ALA A 177 -3.05 16.26 -6.29
N GLU A 178 -3.59 15.08 -6.65
CA GLU A 178 -3.03 13.78 -6.29
C GLU A 178 -1.66 13.53 -6.93
N ALA A 179 -1.41 14.02 -8.15
CA ALA A 179 -0.09 13.95 -8.78
C ALA A 179 0.96 14.74 -7.99
N HIS A 180 0.62 15.95 -7.52
CA HIS A 180 1.52 16.74 -6.69
C HIS A 180 1.78 16.06 -5.33
N GLU A 181 0.75 15.48 -4.72
CA GLU A 181 0.89 14.68 -3.50
C GLU A 181 1.77 13.44 -3.71
N LEU A 182 1.54 12.70 -4.80
CA LEU A 182 2.32 11.53 -5.18
C LEU A 182 3.81 11.88 -5.34
N CYS A 183 4.13 13.00 -6.00
CA CYS A 183 5.52 13.45 -6.16
C CYS A 183 6.19 13.73 -4.81
N ARG A 184 5.50 14.47 -3.91
CA ARG A 184 6.03 14.73 -2.57
C ARG A 184 6.19 13.44 -1.76
N ALA A 185 5.24 12.52 -1.87
CA ALA A 185 5.26 11.24 -1.19
C ALA A 185 6.40 10.35 -1.69
N LEU A 186 6.70 10.32 -2.99
CA LEU A 186 7.83 9.58 -3.55
C LEU A 186 9.15 10.05 -2.94
N THR A 187 9.42 11.36 -2.95
CA THR A 187 10.64 11.91 -2.35
C THR A 187 10.71 11.66 -0.84
N LEU A 188 9.60 11.89 -0.12
CA LEU A 188 9.54 11.66 1.32
C LEU A 188 9.77 10.20 1.68
N GLY A 189 9.12 9.29 0.96
CA GLY A 189 9.22 7.84 1.14
C GLY A 189 10.64 7.34 0.88
N GLU A 190 11.28 7.82 -0.18
CA GLU A 190 12.67 7.45 -0.51
C GLU A 190 13.65 7.83 0.61
N VAL A 191 13.60 9.09 1.06
CA VAL A 191 14.48 9.59 2.12
C VAL A 191 14.21 8.84 3.42
N ALA A 192 12.95 8.72 3.82
CA ALA A 192 12.56 8.07 5.07
C ALA A 192 12.94 6.59 5.09
N LEU A 193 12.63 5.83 4.02
CA LEU A 193 12.98 4.41 3.93
C LEU A 193 14.49 4.20 3.93
N ARG A 194 15.25 5.00 3.17
CA ARG A 194 16.72 4.95 3.20
C ARG A 194 17.27 5.16 4.61
N SER A 195 16.81 6.18 5.33
CA SER A 195 17.23 6.42 6.72
C SER A 195 16.87 5.26 7.65
N LEU A 196 15.73 4.60 7.46
CA LEU A 196 15.31 3.44 8.24
C LEU A 196 16.18 2.20 7.96
N TRP A 197 16.52 1.95 6.69
CA TRP A 197 17.42 0.86 6.32
C TRP A 197 18.86 1.11 6.82
N GLU A 198 19.37 2.34 6.70
CA GLU A 198 20.67 2.73 7.25
C GLU A 198 20.70 2.61 8.78
N ARG A 199 19.59 2.93 9.45
CA ARG A 199 19.44 2.73 10.90
C ARG A 199 19.53 1.24 11.24
N LEU A 200 18.84 0.38 10.49
CA LEU A 200 18.94 -1.07 10.69
C LEU A 200 20.39 -1.55 10.55
N ASP A 201 21.10 -1.12 9.51
CA ASP A 201 22.50 -1.50 9.30
C ASP A 201 23.43 -1.00 10.42
N ARG A 202 23.15 0.19 10.97
CA ARG A 202 23.95 0.77 12.05
C ARG A 202 23.75 0.08 13.40
N PHE A 203 22.53 -0.34 13.71
CA PHE A 203 22.17 -0.88 15.03
C PHE A 203 22.02 -2.41 15.04
N ASP A 204 22.01 -3.09 13.90
CA ASP A 204 22.05 -4.56 13.82
C ASP A 204 23.49 -5.09 13.73
N GLU A 205 24.09 -5.38 14.88
CA GLU A 205 25.43 -6.01 14.96
C GLU A 205 25.52 -7.35 14.23
N THR A 206 24.39 -8.03 14.00
CA THR A 206 24.38 -9.34 13.34
C THR A 206 24.35 -9.25 11.81
N GLY A 207 23.95 -8.11 11.25
CA GLY A 207 23.72 -7.90 9.82
C GLY A 207 22.64 -8.80 9.19
N ARG A 208 21.81 -9.47 10.01
CA ARG A 208 20.82 -10.46 9.54
C ARG A 208 19.41 -9.90 9.46
N VAL A 209 19.13 -8.79 10.13
CA VAL A 209 17.78 -8.21 10.24
C VAL A 209 17.33 -7.61 8.92
N ARG A 210 18.16 -6.78 8.27
CA ARG A 210 17.81 -6.16 6.98
C ARG A 210 17.49 -7.21 5.90
N PRO A 211 18.36 -8.20 5.60
CA PRO A 211 18.04 -9.23 4.59
C PRO A 211 16.82 -10.08 4.96
N PHE A 212 16.50 -10.22 6.26
CA PHE A 212 15.31 -10.91 6.72
C PHE A 212 14.03 -10.10 6.42
N LEU A 213 14.03 -8.80 6.69
CA LEU A 213 12.90 -7.90 6.42
C LEU A 213 12.71 -7.68 4.91
N GLU A 214 13.77 -7.45 4.14
CA GLU A 214 13.69 -7.28 2.68
C GLU A 214 13.01 -8.47 1.97
N ARG A 215 13.25 -9.69 2.44
CA ARG A 215 12.56 -10.89 1.94
C ARG A 215 11.05 -10.89 2.22
N GLN A 216 10.60 -10.14 3.22
CA GLN A 216 9.20 -10.03 3.60
C GLN A 216 8.50 -8.85 2.93
N VAL A 217 9.22 -7.80 2.50
CA VAL A 217 8.66 -6.63 1.80
C VAL A 217 7.84 -7.05 0.57
N ARG A 218 8.27 -8.10 -0.15
CA ARG A 218 7.58 -8.60 -1.36
C ARG A 218 6.21 -9.23 -1.10
N ARG A 219 5.86 -9.47 0.16
CA ARG A 219 4.55 -10.03 0.51
C ARG A 219 3.58 -8.89 0.73
N VAL A 220 2.35 -9.05 0.21
CA VAL A 220 1.27 -8.11 0.48
C VAL A 220 1.14 -7.94 2.00
N PRO A 221 1.18 -6.70 2.52
CA PRO A 221 1.06 -6.45 3.94
C PRO A 221 -0.21 -7.09 4.49
N GLY A 222 -0.10 -7.71 5.67
CA GLY A 222 -1.25 -8.20 6.42
C GLY A 222 -2.12 -7.07 6.97
N PRO A 223 -3.10 -7.36 7.84
CA PRO A 223 -3.92 -6.33 8.48
C PRO A 223 -3.08 -5.29 9.25
N ALA A 224 -3.70 -4.14 9.56
CA ALA A 224 -3.09 -2.91 10.05
C ALA A 224 -1.80 -3.09 10.89
N PRO A 225 -0.68 -2.44 10.51
CA PRO A 225 0.63 -2.64 11.12
C PRO A 225 0.65 -2.28 12.63
N ARG A 226 1.14 -3.21 13.45
CA ARG A 226 1.09 -3.17 14.92
C ARG A 226 2.45 -2.95 15.56
N SER A 227 3.55 -3.34 14.91
CA SER A 227 4.92 -3.04 15.35
C SER A 227 5.68 -2.13 14.38
N GLY A 228 6.80 -1.54 14.81
CA GLY A 228 7.66 -0.74 13.93
C GLY A 228 8.19 -1.50 12.71
N PRO A 229 8.63 -2.77 12.83
CA PRO A 229 8.95 -3.59 11.65
C PRO A 229 7.79 -3.77 10.69
N GLU A 230 6.55 -3.95 11.17
CA GLU A 230 5.37 -4.02 10.29
C GLU A 230 5.09 -2.70 9.59
N LEU A 231 5.28 -1.57 10.28
CA LEU A 231 5.15 -0.24 9.67
C LEU A 231 6.18 -0.04 8.55
N LEU A 232 7.43 -0.46 8.79
CA LEU A 232 8.48 -0.44 7.76
C LEU A 232 8.12 -1.33 6.57
N LEU A 233 7.69 -2.57 6.81
CA LEU A 233 7.30 -3.50 5.74
C LEU A 233 6.11 -2.98 4.92
N HIS A 234 5.10 -2.41 5.60
CA HIS A 234 3.96 -1.77 4.94
C HIS A 234 4.40 -0.60 4.06
N ALA A 235 5.23 0.30 4.59
CA ALA A 235 5.70 1.45 3.85
C ALA A 235 6.59 1.08 2.67
N ALA A 236 7.53 0.14 2.87
CA ALA A 236 8.40 -0.35 1.81
C ALA A 236 7.62 -1.04 0.69
N PHE A 237 6.62 -1.86 1.02
CA PHE A 237 5.76 -2.51 0.02
C PHE A 237 5.04 -1.48 -0.84
N TRP A 238 4.37 -0.50 -0.24
CA TRP A 238 3.60 0.50 -0.99
C TRP A 238 4.50 1.43 -1.80
N TYR A 239 5.69 1.74 -1.30
CA TYR A 239 6.69 2.48 -2.06
C TYR A 239 7.16 1.71 -3.31
N ASP A 240 7.46 0.41 -3.17
CA ASP A 240 7.83 -0.44 -4.31
C ASP A 240 6.69 -0.55 -5.34
N VAL A 241 5.45 -0.74 -4.86
CA VAL A 241 4.26 -0.74 -5.72
C VAL A 241 4.15 0.60 -6.47
N ALA A 242 4.27 1.73 -5.76
CA ALA A 242 4.18 3.05 -6.39
C ALA A 242 5.26 3.24 -7.46
N ARG A 243 6.52 2.90 -7.17
CA ARG A 243 7.62 2.99 -8.14
C ARG A 243 7.37 2.15 -9.38
N VAL A 244 6.95 0.90 -9.20
CA VAL A 244 6.64 0.01 -10.33
C VAL A 244 5.48 0.55 -11.14
N ARG A 245 4.38 0.97 -10.51
CA ARG A 245 3.20 1.49 -11.20
C ARG A 245 3.47 2.79 -11.94
N VAL A 246 4.25 3.70 -11.34
CA VAL A 246 4.68 4.95 -11.99
C VAL A 246 5.59 4.64 -13.18
N SER A 247 6.54 3.71 -13.03
CA SER A 247 7.42 3.28 -14.14
C SER A 247 6.62 2.64 -15.28
N GLU A 248 5.69 1.73 -14.98
CA GLU A 248 4.78 1.12 -15.96
C GLU A 248 3.93 2.18 -16.67
N LEU A 249 3.41 3.16 -15.92
CA LEU A 249 2.62 4.27 -16.48
C LEU A 249 3.46 5.11 -17.44
N LEU A 250 4.64 5.58 -17.01
CA LEU A 250 5.51 6.40 -17.82
C LEU A 250 5.97 5.65 -19.06
N LYS A 251 6.38 4.38 -18.92
CA LYS A 251 6.71 3.52 -20.07
C LYS A 251 5.51 3.42 -21.02
N ALA A 252 4.33 3.13 -20.51
CA ALA A 252 3.14 3.06 -21.34
C ALA A 252 2.83 4.40 -22.02
N ARG A 253 3.14 5.57 -21.46
CA ARG A 253 2.79 6.86 -22.10
C ARG A 253 3.90 7.44 -22.97
N LEU A 254 5.16 7.06 -22.74
CA LEU A 254 6.34 7.78 -23.24
C LEU A 254 7.37 6.89 -23.94
N GLU A 255 7.15 5.57 -24.05
CA GLU A 255 8.00 4.70 -24.86
C GLU A 255 8.06 5.23 -26.31
N PRO A 256 9.26 5.35 -26.92
CA PRO A 256 10.53 4.71 -26.55
C PRO A 256 11.47 5.52 -25.63
N VAL A 257 11.06 6.68 -25.13
CA VAL A 257 11.90 7.55 -24.28
C VAL A 257 11.81 7.08 -22.83
N VAL A 258 12.96 6.89 -22.18
CA VAL A 258 13.01 6.41 -20.79
C VAL A 258 13.16 7.61 -19.84
N ALA A 259 12.19 7.74 -18.93
CA ALA A 259 12.21 8.74 -17.87
C ALA A 259 13.30 8.43 -16.84
N ARG A 260 14.07 9.46 -16.47
CA ARG A 260 15.00 9.40 -15.34
C ARG A 260 14.24 9.67 -14.03
N GLU A 261 14.82 9.27 -12.90
CA GLU A 261 14.15 9.38 -11.59
C GLU A 261 13.83 10.82 -11.19
N ASP A 262 14.72 11.76 -11.50
CA ASP A 262 14.56 13.20 -11.28
C ASP A 262 13.51 13.86 -12.18
N GLU A 263 13.22 13.26 -13.34
CA GLU A 263 12.23 13.75 -14.32
C GLU A 263 10.80 13.33 -13.97
N VAL A 264 10.65 12.26 -13.19
CA VAL A 264 9.34 11.68 -12.83
C VAL A 264 8.35 12.74 -12.32
N PRO A 265 8.71 13.64 -11.37
CA PRO A 265 7.75 14.59 -10.85
C PRO A 265 7.16 15.54 -11.90
N VAL A 266 8.03 16.07 -12.78
CA VAL A 266 7.62 16.99 -13.85
C VAL A 266 6.78 16.26 -14.89
N LEU A 267 7.14 15.03 -15.24
CA LEU A 267 6.41 14.20 -16.20
C LEU A 267 5.01 13.82 -15.70
N LEU A 268 4.85 13.50 -14.42
CA LEU A 268 3.54 13.16 -13.84
C LEU A 268 2.59 14.37 -13.86
N ALA A 269 3.07 15.54 -13.46
CA ALA A 269 2.28 16.77 -13.49
C ALA A 269 1.85 17.14 -14.92
N TRP A 270 2.77 17.01 -15.88
CA TRP A 270 2.51 17.27 -17.28
C TRP A 270 1.52 16.27 -17.91
N LEU A 271 1.62 14.97 -17.59
CA LEU A 271 0.67 13.98 -18.09
C LEU A 271 -0.76 14.27 -17.64
N VAL A 272 -0.96 14.78 -16.42
CA VAL A 272 -2.29 15.19 -15.96
C VAL A 272 -2.79 16.41 -16.72
N ALA A 273 -1.95 17.45 -16.85
CA ALA A 273 -2.30 18.65 -17.61
C ALA A 273 -2.68 18.30 -19.07
N ARG A 274 -2.08 17.24 -19.62
CA ARG A 274 -2.39 16.71 -20.95
C ARG A 274 -3.70 15.95 -21.07
N GLU A 275 -4.17 15.30 -20.01
CA GLU A 275 -5.51 14.69 -20.02
C GLU A 275 -6.60 15.76 -20.05
N GLU A 276 -6.36 16.93 -19.43
CA GLU A 276 -7.27 18.08 -19.48
C GLU A 276 -7.15 18.88 -20.80
N SER A 277 -5.92 19.09 -21.28
CA SER A 277 -5.64 19.82 -22.51
C SER A 277 -4.55 19.12 -23.33
N PRO A 278 -4.89 18.52 -24.50
CA PRO A 278 -3.91 17.86 -25.36
C PRO A 278 -2.77 18.78 -25.86
N GLU A 279 -2.97 20.10 -25.78
CA GLU A 279 -1.99 21.13 -26.17
C GLU A 279 -1.05 21.52 -25.01
N ALA A 280 -1.24 20.96 -23.81
CA ALA A 280 -0.38 21.22 -22.67
C ALA A 280 1.07 20.84 -22.99
N ARG A 281 1.93 21.85 -22.86
CA ARG A 281 3.36 21.79 -23.16
C ARG A 281 4.14 21.34 -21.93
N LEU A 282 5.16 20.53 -22.15
CA LEU A 282 6.21 20.21 -21.19
C LEU A 282 7.24 21.35 -21.21
N GLU A 283 7.26 22.12 -20.13
CA GLU A 283 8.17 23.25 -19.99
C GLU A 283 9.59 22.76 -19.69
N ALA A 284 10.58 23.42 -20.30
CA ALA A 284 11.98 23.26 -19.93
C ALA A 284 12.25 23.96 -18.59
N GLY A 285 13.25 23.48 -17.87
CA GLY A 285 13.61 24.02 -16.56
C GLY A 285 14.91 23.42 -16.03
N GLU A 286 15.05 23.37 -14.71
CA GLU A 286 16.25 22.84 -14.06
C GLU A 286 16.48 21.35 -14.34
N VAL A 287 15.39 20.59 -14.51
CA VAL A 287 15.42 19.13 -14.70
C VAL A 287 15.44 18.74 -16.18
N LEU A 288 14.71 19.47 -17.03
CA LEU A 288 14.53 19.14 -18.45
C LEU A 288 15.10 20.24 -19.35
N SER A 289 15.97 19.86 -20.28
CA SER A 289 16.34 20.72 -21.40
C SER A 289 15.15 20.88 -22.36
N GLU A 290 15.18 21.93 -23.18
CA GLU A 290 14.18 22.16 -24.23
C GLU A 290 14.11 20.99 -25.23
N GLY A 291 15.26 20.40 -25.57
CA GLY A 291 15.35 19.24 -26.44
C GLY A 291 14.72 18.00 -25.82
N ARG A 292 15.00 17.73 -24.54
CA ARG A 292 14.48 16.58 -23.81
C ARG A 292 12.98 16.67 -23.54
N ALA A 293 12.48 17.87 -23.21
CA ALA A 293 11.05 18.13 -23.12
C ALA A 293 10.33 17.88 -24.45
N GLY A 294 10.90 18.39 -25.55
CA GLY A 294 10.39 18.12 -26.91
C GLY A 294 10.41 16.64 -27.27
N LEU A 295 11.41 15.88 -26.81
CA LEU A 295 11.52 14.44 -27.08
C LEU A 295 10.40 13.64 -26.38
N PHE A 296 10.05 13.98 -25.14
CA PHE A 296 8.92 13.37 -24.43
C PHE A 296 7.57 13.70 -25.06
N GLU A 297 7.37 14.95 -25.49
CA GLU A 297 6.18 15.36 -26.25
C GLU A 297 6.05 14.56 -27.55
N LEU A 298 7.16 14.42 -28.28
CA LEU A 298 7.23 13.66 -29.53
C LEU A 298 6.84 12.19 -29.29
N ALA A 299 7.39 11.57 -28.26
CA ALA A 299 7.08 10.19 -27.90
C ALA A 299 5.61 10.01 -27.49
N SER A 300 5.05 10.95 -26.73
CA SER A 300 3.64 10.92 -26.33
C SER A 300 2.69 11.00 -27.54
N GLU A 301 2.92 11.93 -28.47
CA GLU A 301 2.10 12.05 -29.69
C GLU A 301 2.28 10.83 -30.61
N LEU A 302 3.50 10.30 -30.72
CA LEU A 302 3.77 9.08 -31.48
C LEU A 302 3.02 7.87 -30.87
N ALA A 303 3.00 7.76 -29.54
CA ALA A 303 2.22 6.75 -28.83
C ALA A 303 0.71 6.89 -29.07
N LEU A 304 0.18 8.11 -29.15
CA LEU A 304 -1.23 8.36 -29.47
C LEU A 304 -1.58 7.97 -30.92
N LEU A 305 -0.74 8.36 -31.88
CA LEU A 305 -0.93 8.04 -33.31
C LEU A 305 -0.77 6.55 -33.62
N SER A 306 -0.10 5.80 -32.73
CA SER A 306 0.19 4.38 -32.92
C SER A 306 -0.80 3.41 -32.26
N ARG A 307 -1.63 3.92 -31.35
CA ARG A 307 -2.65 3.16 -30.63
C ARG A 307 -3.97 3.13 -31.40
N ALA A 308 -4.89 2.30 -30.92
CA ALA A 308 -6.28 2.34 -31.39
C ALA A 308 -6.81 3.78 -31.30
N ARG A 309 -7.55 4.20 -32.33
CA ARG A 309 -8.14 5.54 -32.42
C ARG A 309 -8.77 5.92 -31.08
N PRO A 310 -8.42 7.08 -30.50
CA PRO A 310 -9.00 7.52 -29.23
C PRO A 310 -10.53 7.56 -29.31
N GLU A 311 -11.20 7.19 -28.22
CA GLU A 311 -12.64 7.34 -28.11
C GLU A 311 -12.99 8.82 -28.00
N GLY A 312 -13.80 9.34 -28.93
CA GLY A 312 -14.23 10.74 -28.97
C GLY A 312 -13.73 11.55 -30.19
N PRO A 313 -13.86 12.90 -30.16
CA PRO A 313 -13.47 13.77 -31.25
C PRO A 313 -11.93 13.79 -31.39
N TRP A 314 -11.42 13.01 -32.35
CA TRP A 314 -9.99 12.97 -32.68
C TRP A 314 -9.70 13.76 -33.96
N ASN A 315 -8.83 14.76 -33.86
CA ASN A 315 -8.29 15.51 -35.00
C ASN A 315 -6.86 15.04 -35.30
N GLU A 316 -6.72 14.17 -36.29
CA GLU A 316 -5.44 13.62 -36.73
C GLU A 316 -4.49 14.70 -37.26
N GLU A 317 -5.01 15.71 -37.95
CA GLU A 317 -4.19 16.81 -38.48
C GLU A 317 -3.57 17.63 -37.34
N ALA A 318 -4.34 17.89 -36.27
CA ALA A 318 -3.81 18.55 -35.07
C ALA A 318 -2.72 17.71 -34.38
N ALA A 319 -2.89 16.38 -34.34
CA ALA A 319 -1.86 15.48 -33.79
C ALA A 319 -0.56 15.50 -34.60
N TRP A 320 -0.64 15.53 -35.94
CA TRP A 320 0.54 15.70 -36.79
C TRP A 320 1.24 17.04 -36.59
N VAL A 321 0.50 18.14 -36.39
CA VAL A 321 1.07 19.46 -36.07
C VAL A 321 1.79 19.45 -34.72
N ARG A 322 1.22 18.81 -33.70
CA ARG A 322 1.87 18.66 -32.38
C ARG A 322 3.13 17.80 -32.48
N LEU A 323 3.07 16.67 -33.17
CA LEU A 323 4.23 15.79 -33.42
C LEU A 323 5.37 16.54 -34.13
N TRP A 324 5.04 17.33 -35.16
CA TRP A 324 6.00 18.17 -35.89
C TRP A 324 6.65 19.23 -35.00
N THR A 325 5.84 19.91 -34.18
CA THR A 325 6.31 20.95 -33.26
C THR A 325 7.26 20.37 -32.22
N ALA A 326 6.91 19.22 -31.62
CA ALA A 326 7.75 18.49 -30.68
C ALA A 326 9.07 18.04 -31.31
N ALA A 327 9.04 17.55 -32.56
CA ALA A 327 10.25 17.17 -33.30
C ALA A 327 11.20 18.36 -33.54
N HIS A 328 10.64 19.55 -33.78
CA HIS A 328 11.45 20.77 -33.93
C HIS A 328 12.14 21.18 -32.63
N ARG A 329 11.42 21.09 -31.50
CA ARG A 329 12.00 21.34 -30.18
C ARG A 329 13.12 20.35 -29.86
N ALA A 330 12.91 19.08 -30.20
CA ALA A 330 13.88 18.00 -30.00
C ALA A 330 15.04 18.00 -31.01
N ARG A 331 15.09 18.92 -31.98
CA ARG A 331 16.09 18.89 -33.09
C ARG A 331 17.54 18.87 -32.60
N GLY A 332 17.84 19.59 -31.52
CA GLY A 332 19.18 19.68 -30.94
C GLY A 332 19.50 18.58 -29.91
N GLU A 333 18.53 17.74 -29.57
CA GLU A 333 18.73 16.67 -28.59
C GLU A 333 19.54 15.52 -29.21
N THR A 334 20.38 14.88 -28.41
CA THR A 334 21.24 13.76 -28.83
C THR A 334 21.24 12.68 -27.75
N GLY A 335 21.61 11.45 -28.12
CA GLY A 335 21.71 10.32 -27.20
C GLY A 335 20.82 9.15 -27.59
N GLU A 336 20.83 8.10 -26.76
CA GLU A 336 20.16 6.83 -27.08
C GLU A 336 18.65 6.97 -27.27
N ASP A 337 17.98 7.77 -26.45
CA ASP A 337 16.52 7.96 -26.56
C ASP A 337 16.13 8.55 -27.93
N VAL A 338 16.96 9.45 -28.49
CA VAL A 338 16.75 10.04 -29.81
C VAL A 338 16.87 8.97 -30.90
N GLU A 339 17.89 8.11 -30.83
CA GLU A 339 18.06 7.02 -31.78
C GLU A 339 16.89 6.02 -31.73
N ARG A 340 16.41 5.67 -30.52
CA ARG A 340 15.22 4.81 -30.39
C ARG A 340 13.98 5.44 -31.00
N VAL A 341 13.76 6.76 -30.81
CA VAL A 341 12.65 7.46 -31.47
C VAL A 341 12.81 7.45 -32.99
N ARG A 342 14.03 7.66 -33.52
CA ARG A 342 14.30 7.55 -34.96
C ARG A 342 14.01 6.15 -35.49
N GLU A 343 14.41 5.11 -34.78
CA GLU A 343 14.13 3.71 -35.15
C GLU A 343 12.62 3.45 -35.22
N VAL A 344 11.85 3.93 -34.24
CA VAL A 344 10.39 3.79 -34.25
C VAL A 344 9.75 4.56 -35.40
N LEU A 345 10.20 5.78 -35.70
CA LEU A 345 9.72 6.55 -36.86
C LEU A 345 10.08 5.89 -38.20
N HIS A 346 11.29 5.34 -38.33
CA HIS A 346 11.66 4.56 -39.52
C HIS A 346 10.80 3.31 -39.66
N LEU A 347 10.55 2.58 -38.57
CA LEU A 347 9.66 1.43 -38.57
C LEU A 347 8.25 1.85 -38.96
N PHE A 348 7.73 2.95 -38.44
CA PHE A 348 6.44 3.53 -38.82
C PHE A 348 6.32 3.73 -40.33
N ILE A 349 7.30 4.42 -40.92
CA ILE A 349 7.35 4.71 -42.36
C ILE A 349 7.36 3.40 -43.17
N ARG A 350 8.17 2.41 -42.76
CA ARG A 350 8.24 1.10 -43.44
C ARG A 350 6.92 0.34 -43.39
N LEU A 351 6.24 0.34 -42.25
CA LEU A 351 5.05 -0.46 -42.02
C LEU A 351 3.79 0.12 -42.67
N ARG A 352 3.69 1.44 -42.83
CA ARG A 352 2.50 2.10 -43.41
C ARG A 352 2.40 2.01 -44.93
N GLY A 353 3.44 1.56 -45.64
CA GLY A 353 3.49 1.53 -47.11
C GLY A 353 2.66 0.45 -47.82
N ARG A 354 1.77 -0.31 -47.16
CA ARG A 354 1.16 -1.51 -47.80
C ARG A 354 -0.33 -1.84 -47.63
N THR A 355 -1.18 -1.14 -46.88
CA THR A 355 -2.66 -1.37 -46.99
C THR A 355 -3.51 -0.32 -46.26
N ASN A 356 -4.74 -0.13 -46.75
CA ASN A 356 -5.86 0.66 -46.17
C ASN A 356 -6.34 0.13 -44.79
N VAL A 357 -5.46 0.08 -43.78
CA VAL A 357 -5.81 -0.31 -42.41
C VAL A 357 -5.53 0.86 -41.47
N PRO A 358 -6.48 1.24 -40.59
CA PRO A 358 -6.23 2.28 -39.58
C PRO A 358 -5.06 1.88 -38.66
N ALA A 359 -4.25 2.87 -38.28
CA ALA A 359 -2.98 2.75 -37.57
C ALA A 359 -3.01 1.69 -36.45
N ARG A 360 -2.44 0.52 -36.72
CA ARG A 360 -2.03 -0.45 -35.72
C ARG A 360 -0.54 -0.68 -35.92
N LEU A 361 0.29 0.12 -35.26
CA LEU A 361 1.75 -0.02 -35.39
C LEU A 361 2.38 -1.04 -34.47
N PHE A 362 1.60 -1.68 -33.62
CA PHE A 362 2.13 -2.64 -32.67
C PHE A 362 1.25 -3.89 -32.60
N SER A 363 1.08 -4.53 -33.76
CA SER A 363 0.81 -5.96 -33.84
C SER A 363 2.03 -6.63 -34.47
N PRO A 364 3.05 -7.01 -33.67
CA PRO A 364 4.29 -7.60 -34.21
C PRO A 364 4.03 -8.90 -34.98
N ASP A 365 2.90 -9.56 -34.74
CA ASP A 365 2.61 -10.89 -35.26
C ASP A 365 2.30 -10.94 -36.77
N LEU A 366 2.18 -9.81 -37.47
CA LEU A 366 1.76 -9.76 -38.88
C LEU A 366 2.57 -8.83 -39.79
N ALA A 367 3.67 -8.23 -39.31
CA ALA A 367 4.47 -7.30 -40.11
C ALA A 367 5.53 -8.02 -40.97
N THR A 368 5.45 -7.90 -42.30
CA THR A 368 6.56 -8.27 -43.20
C THR A 368 7.39 -7.02 -43.52
N PRO A 369 8.71 -7.01 -43.26
CA PRO A 369 9.53 -5.83 -43.44
C PRO A 369 9.69 -5.44 -44.93
N VAL A 370 9.65 -4.14 -45.22
CA VAL A 370 10.04 -3.56 -46.52
C VAL A 370 11.49 -3.07 -46.41
N GLN A 371 12.33 -3.46 -47.37
CA GLN A 371 13.67 -2.89 -47.56
C GLN A 371 13.55 -1.57 -48.34
N ASP A 372 14.36 -0.59 -47.91
CA ASP A 372 14.54 0.77 -48.44
C ASP A 372 13.61 1.87 -47.91
N VAL A 373 14.06 2.51 -46.83
CA VAL A 373 13.80 3.93 -46.55
C VAL A 373 15.08 4.69 -46.89
N ALA A 374 14.98 5.73 -47.71
CA ALA A 374 16.13 6.49 -48.18
C ALA A 374 17.00 7.03 -47.02
N PRO A 375 18.34 6.91 -47.08
CA PRO A 375 19.26 7.19 -45.97
C PRO A 375 19.46 8.69 -45.62
N ASP A 376 18.78 9.61 -46.31
CA ASP A 376 19.13 11.04 -46.28
C ASP A 376 18.32 11.90 -45.30
N THR A 377 17.33 11.35 -44.59
CA THR A 377 16.54 12.14 -43.62
C THR A 377 16.97 11.80 -42.17
N LYS A 378 18.04 12.44 -41.68
CA LYS A 378 18.62 12.12 -40.36
C LYS A 378 17.98 12.85 -39.18
N ASP A 379 17.30 13.98 -39.42
CA ASP A 379 16.75 14.80 -38.33
C ASP A 379 15.31 14.38 -37.98
N LEU A 380 14.95 14.52 -36.70
CA LEU A 380 13.61 14.17 -36.20
C LEU A 380 12.48 14.89 -36.96
N PRO A 381 12.59 16.21 -37.24
CA PRO A 381 11.64 16.90 -38.11
C PRO A 381 11.43 16.23 -39.46
N GLY A 382 12.50 15.97 -40.22
CA GLY A 382 12.39 15.37 -41.54
C GLY A 382 11.73 13.99 -41.49
N LEU A 383 12.05 13.17 -40.47
CA LEU A 383 11.41 11.87 -40.26
C LEU A 383 9.90 12.00 -39.97
N VAL A 384 9.48 13.00 -39.20
CA VAL A 384 8.05 13.29 -39.00
C VAL A 384 7.36 13.73 -40.29
N GLN A 385 8.03 14.51 -41.15
CA GLN A 385 7.49 14.87 -42.47
C GLN A 385 7.27 13.64 -43.35
N ALA A 386 8.27 12.76 -43.40
CA ALA A 386 8.23 11.52 -44.17
C ALA A 386 7.14 10.58 -43.64
N ALA A 387 7.03 10.45 -42.31
CA ALA A 387 5.97 9.72 -41.64
C ALA A 387 4.59 10.25 -42.02
N ARG A 388 4.38 11.56 -41.97
CA ARG A 388 3.11 12.19 -42.35
C ARG A 388 2.78 11.97 -43.83
N ALA A 389 3.77 12.05 -44.72
CA ALA A 389 3.59 11.79 -46.15
C ALA A 389 3.20 10.33 -46.41
N ALA A 390 3.78 9.38 -45.67
CA ALA A 390 3.44 7.96 -45.75
C ALA A 390 2.07 7.60 -45.12
N ALA A 391 1.51 8.49 -44.29
CA ALA A 391 0.21 8.32 -43.66
C ALA A 391 -0.97 8.85 -44.49
N ARG A 392 -0.68 9.66 -45.52
CA ARG A 392 -1.64 10.12 -46.54
C ARG A 392 -1.73 9.11 -47.67
#